data_AF-A0A522SIU9-F1
#
_entry.id   AF-A0A522SIU9-F1
#
_cell.length_a   1.000
_cell.length_b   1.000
_cell.length_c   1.000
_cell.angle_alpha   90.00
_cell.angle_beta   90.00
_cell.angle_gamma   90.00
#
_symmetry.space_group_name_H-M   'P 1'
#
loop_
_entity.id
_entity.type
_entity.pdbx_description
1 polymer ?
#
loop_
_entity_poly.entity_id
_entity_poly.type
_entity_poly.pdbx_seq_one_letter_code
_entity_poly.pdbx_strand_id
1 'polypeptide(L)'
;MTPVLLLVTAILMGLFVTAGGAWGLLYCLGKTRRSKGMLWLALLAYAVALGLAVAIAFLTPLDFKWKALILVSGLVYAFIPPMTLRYLQALHSEEVPS
;
A
#
# COMPACT_ATOMS: atom_id res chain seq x y z
N MET A 1 9.12 -10.90 23.71
CA MET A 1 9.79 -10.69 22.41
C MET A 1 11.29 -10.56 22.64
N THR A 2 12.13 -11.11 21.76
CA THR A 2 13.57 -10.83 21.80
C THR A 2 13.88 -9.51 21.05
N PRO A 3 14.98 -8.80 21.37
CA PRO A 3 15.36 -7.57 20.69
C PRO A 3 15.50 -7.74 19.16
N VAL A 4 16.02 -8.89 18.73
CA VAL A 4 16.17 -9.24 17.31
C VAL A 4 14.81 -9.36 16.61
N LEU A 5 13.83 -10.03 17.22
CA LEU A 5 12.49 -10.14 16.65
C LEU A 5 11.78 -8.79 16.54
N LEU A 6 12.01 -7.90 17.50
CA LEU A 6 11.47 -6.54 17.46
C LEU A 6 12.05 -5.77 16.26
N LEU A 7 13.37 -5.83 16.05
CA LEU A 7 14.03 -5.20 14.91
C LEU A 7 13.52 -5.75 13.56
N VAL A 8 13.42 -7.08 13.43
CA VAL A 8 12.87 -7.73 12.22
C VAL A 8 11.44 -7.27 11.96
N THR A 9 10.61 -7.21 13.00
CA THR A 9 9.21 -6.74 12.90
C THR A 9 9.17 -5.29 12.43
N ALA A 10 10.00 -4.41 12.99
CA ALA A 10 10.07 -3.01 12.59
C ALA A 10 10.51 -2.83 11.13
N ILE A 11 11.51 -3.60 10.69
CA ILE A 11 11.98 -3.58 9.29
C ILE A 11 10.86 -4.03 8.35
N LEU A 12 10.19 -5.14 8.66
CA LEU A 12 9.08 -5.63 7.85
C LEU A 12 7.93 -4.62 7.78
N MET A 13 7.61 -3.96 8.89
CA MET A 13 6.61 -2.89 8.92
C MET A 13 7.02 -1.68 8.06
N GLY A 14 8.28 -1.25 8.15
CA GLY A 14 8.80 -0.18 7.32
C GLY A 14 8.69 -0.52 5.84
N LEU A 15 9.16 -1.70 5.44
CA LEU A 15 9.07 -2.18 4.06
C LEU A 15 7.62 -2.27 3.58
N PHE A 16 6.71 -2.75 4.43
CA PHE A 16 5.28 -2.85 4.10
C PHE A 16 4.68 -1.48 3.78
N VAL A 17 4.94 -0.48 4.63
CA VAL A 17 4.44 0.89 4.42
C VAL A 17 5.09 1.54 3.21
N THR A 18 6.40 1.37 3.01
CA THR A 18 7.11 1.90 1.83
C THR A 18 6.56 1.30 0.53
N ALA A 19 6.33 -0.01 0.49
CA ALA A 19 5.73 -0.67 -0.67
C ALA A 19 4.29 -0.19 -0.92
N GLY A 20 3.49 -0.01 0.14
CA GLY A 20 2.15 0.57 0.04
C GLY A 20 2.14 2.03 -0.47
N GLY A 21 3.09 2.85 -0.02
CA GLY A 21 3.29 4.21 -0.52
C GLY A 21 3.72 4.24 -1.99
N ALA A 22 4.66 3.37 -2.37
CA ALA A 22 5.10 3.22 -3.77
C ALA A 22 3.94 2.79 -4.68
N TRP A 23 3.09 1.85 -4.23
CA TRP A 23 1.84 1.48 -4.91
C TRP A 23 0.98 2.71 -5.23
N GLY A 24 0.68 3.52 -4.22
CA GLY A 24 -0.16 4.71 -4.40
C GLY A 24 0.44 5.73 -5.38
N LEU A 25 1.72 6.05 -5.21
CA LEU A 25 2.41 7.01 -6.08
C LEU A 25 2.49 6.53 -7.53
N LEU A 26 2.90 5.27 -7.74
CA LEU A 26 3.03 4.69 -9.07
C LEU A 26 1.67 4.52 -9.76
N TYR A 27 0.62 4.18 -8.99
CA TYR A 27 -0.74 4.09 -9.52
C TYR A 27 -1.22 5.46 -10.03
N CYS A 28 -1.11 6.50 -9.20
CA CYS A 28 -1.50 7.86 -9.58
C CYS A 28 -0.68 8.37 -10.77
N LEU A 29 0.65 8.23 -10.74
CA LEU A 29 1.51 8.62 -11.86
C LEU A 29 1.17 7.85 -13.14
N GLY A 30 0.95 6.53 -13.03
CA GLY A 30 0.60 5.68 -14.16
C GLY A 30 -0.74 6.06 -14.79
N LYS A 31 -1.75 6.40 -13.97
CA LYS A 31 -3.04 6.88 -14.47
C LYS A 31 -2.94 8.26 -15.12
N THR A 32 -2.28 9.23 -14.47
CA THR A 32 -2.14 10.59 -15.00
C THR A 32 -1.30 10.63 -16.27
N ARG A 33 -0.21 9.85 -16.34
CA ARG A 33 0.65 9.78 -17.54
C ARG A 33 0.17 8.76 -18.58
N ARG A 34 -0.96 8.08 -18.34
CA ARG A 34 -1.48 6.96 -19.17
C ARG A 34 -0.42 5.89 -19.48
N SER A 35 0.53 5.68 -18.56
CA SER A 35 1.65 4.76 -18.73
C SER A 35 1.33 3.38 -18.18
N LYS A 36 1.22 2.40 -19.08
CA LYS A 36 1.01 0.98 -18.70
C LYS A 36 2.17 0.44 -17.87
N GLY A 37 3.41 0.87 -18.14
CA GLY A 37 4.58 0.42 -17.39
C GLY A 37 4.56 0.86 -15.93
N MET A 38 4.17 2.11 -15.66
CA MET A 38 4.01 2.59 -14.27
C MET A 38 2.88 1.88 -13.54
N LEU A 39 1.77 1.56 -14.21
CA LEU A 39 0.69 0.76 -13.61
C LEU A 39 1.14 -0.67 -13.28
N TRP A 40 1.98 -1.27 -14.13
CA TRP A 40 2.59 -2.58 -13.83
C TRP A 40 3.54 -2.51 -12.62
N LEU A 41 4.39 -1.50 -12.55
CA LEU A 41 5.26 -1.28 -11.37
C LEU A 41 4.43 -1.01 -10.11
N ALA A 42 3.32 -0.29 -10.23
CA ALA A 42 2.39 -0.09 -9.14
C ALA A 42 1.86 -1.45 -8.64
N LEU A 43 1.32 -2.29 -9.54
CA LEU A 43 0.81 -3.62 -9.19
C LEU A 43 1.90 -4.49 -8.54
N LEU A 44 3.14 -4.42 -9.03
CA LEU A 44 4.26 -5.13 -8.44
C LEU A 44 4.54 -4.64 -7.02
N ALA A 45 4.57 -3.33 -6.79
CA ALA A 45 4.73 -2.77 -5.44
C ALA A 45 3.59 -3.19 -4.49
N TYR A 46 2.35 -3.26 -5.00
CA TYR A 46 1.21 -3.75 -4.22
C TYR A 46 1.33 -5.24 -3.88
N ALA A 47 1.74 -6.07 -4.84
CA ALA A 47 1.99 -7.49 -4.61
C ALA A 47 3.10 -7.71 -3.57
N VAL A 48 4.17 -6.91 -3.62
CA VAL A 48 5.22 -6.92 -2.58
C VAL A 48 4.65 -6.53 -1.22
N ALA A 49 3.80 -5.50 -1.12
CA ALA A 49 3.15 -5.12 0.13
C ALA A 49 2.28 -6.25 0.70
N LEU A 50 1.51 -6.95 -0.14
CA LEU A 50 0.74 -8.13 0.30
C LEU A 50 1.64 -9.28 0.77
N GLY A 51 2.72 -9.56 0.04
CA GLY A 51 3.72 -10.54 0.44
C GLY A 51 4.33 -10.21 1.81
N LEU A 52 4.64 -8.94 2.05
CA LEU A 52 5.13 -8.47 3.35
C LEU A 52 4.07 -8.61 4.44
N ALA A 53 2.80 -8.25 4.19
CA ALA A 53 1.73 -8.42 5.16
C ALA A 53 1.56 -9.89 5.60
N VAL A 54 1.63 -10.82 4.64
CA VAL A 54 1.64 -12.27 4.90
C VAL A 54 2.88 -12.66 5.71
N ALA A 55 4.07 -12.22 5.30
CA ALA A 55 5.31 -12.50 6.03
C ALA A 55 5.24 -11.99 7.48
N ILE A 56 4.67 -10.82 7.71
CA ILE A 56 4.48 -10.28 9.06
C ILE A 56 3.53 -11.15 9.88
N ALA A 57 2.41 -11.60 9.29
CA ALA A 57 1.45 -12.44 9.98
C ALA A 57 2.06 -13.79 10.44
N PHE A 58 2.97 -14.37 9.66
CA PHE A 58 3.55 -15.69 9.95
C PHE A 58 4.91 -15.65 10.67
N LEU A 59 5.75 -14.64 10.43
CA LEU A 59 7.14 -14.61 10.91
C LEU A 59 7.34 -13.74 12.16
N THR A 60 6.35 -12.91 12.53
CA THR A 60 6.49 -12.01 13.68
C THR A 60 5.72 -12.51 14.91
N PRO A 61 6.21 -12.19 16.13
CA PRO A 61 5.56 -12.53 17.39
C PRO A 61 4.40 -11.58 17.73
N LEU A 62 3.86 -10.83 16.76
CA LEU A 62 2.74 -9.91 16.99
C LEU A 62 1.50 -10.67 17.48
N ASP A 63 0.74 -10.04 18.38
CA ASP A 63 -0.56 -10.57 18.79
C ASP A 63 -1.52 -10.62 17.60
N PHE A 64 -2.49 -11.53 17.69
CA PHE A 64 -3.48 -11.77 16.64
C PHE A 64 -4.18 -10.49 16.15
N LYS A 65 -4.52 -9.56 17.06
CA LYS A 65 -5.17 -8.30 16.73
C LYS A 65 -4.34 -7.44 15.77
N TRP A 66 -3.03 -7.37 16.00
CA TRP A 66 -2.12 -6.61 15.14
C TRP A 66 -1.93 -7.26 13.78
N LYS A 67 -1.83 -8.60 13.75
CA LYS A 67 -1.76 -9.36 12.49
C LYS A 67 -3.01 -9.15 11.64
N ALA A 68 -4.19 -9.23 12.26
CA ALA A 68 -5.45 -8.97 11.58
C ALA A 68 -5.51 -7.54 11.03
N LEU A 69 -5.11 -6.54 11.83
CA LEU A 69 -5.04 -5.14 11.38
C LEU A 69 -4.15 -4.98 10.13
N ILE A 70 -2.96 -5.60 10.12
CA ILE A 70 -2.01 -5.49 9.01
C ILE A 70 -2.57 -6.16 7.74
N LEU A 71 -3.13 -7.37 7.87
CA LEU A 71 -3.73 -8.09 6.74
C LEU A 71 -4.91 -7.32 6.15
N VAL A 72 -5.82 -6.84 7.00
CA VAL A 72 -6.96 -6.02 6.57
C VAL A 72 -6.47 -4.73 5.92
N SER A 73 -5.46 -4.06 6.48
CA SER A 73 -4.88 -2.85 5.89
C SER A 73 -4.31 -3.12 4.50
N GLY A 74 -3.57 -4.22 4.32
CA GLY A 74 -3.04 -4.63 3.02
C GLY A 74 -4.13 -4.83 1.97
N LEU A 75 -5.27 -5.40 2.35
CA LEU A 75 -6.43 -5.54 1.46
C LEU A 75 -7.08 -4.19 1.14
N VAL A 76 -7.31 -3.35 2.16
CA VAL A 76 -7.91 -2.01 1.99
C VAL A 76 -7.06 -1.11 1.11
N TYR A 77 -5.73 -1.25 1.15
CA TYR A 77 -4.80 -0.49 0.31
C TYR A 77 -5.02 -0.69 -1.21
N ALA A 78 -5.70 -1.75 -1.65
CA ALA A 78 -6.12 -1.89 -3.05
C ALA A 78 -7.02 -0.74 -3.52
N PHE A 79 -7.86 -0.23 -2.62
CA PHE A 79 -8.91 0.73 -2.94
C PHE A 79 -8.48 2.19 -2.73
N ILE A 80 -7.47 2.45 -1.90
CA ILE A 80 -7.07 3.82 -1.55
C ILE A 80 -6.66 4.61 -2.80
N PRO A 81 -5.67 4.20 -3.62
CA PRO A 81 -5.26 5.01 -4.78
C PRO A 81 -6.37 5.26 -5.82
N PRO A 82 -7.18 4.26 -6.26
CA PRO A 82 -8.24 4.52 -7.22
C PRO A 82 -9.33 5.42 -6.65
N MET A 83 -9.69 5.25 -5.37
CA MET A 83 -10.73 6.06 -4.74
C MET A 83 -10.27 7.51 -4.54
N THR A 84 -9.08 7.71 -3.98
CA THR A 84 -8.50 9.04 -3.78
C THR A 84 -8.31 9.77 -5.11
N LEU A 85 -7.81 9.10 -6.15
CA LEU A 85 -7.63 9.74 -7.45
C LEU A 85 -8.96 10.14 -8.10
N ARG A 86 -10.00 9.29 -8.02
CA ARG A 86 -11.34 9.63 -8.51
C ARG A 86 -11.93 10.83 -7.78
N TYR A 87 -11.78 10.86 -6.46
CA TYR A 87 -12.23 11.98 -5.64
C TYR A 87 -11.53 13.29 -6.03
N LEU A 88 -10.21 13.28 -6.20
CA LEU A 88 -9.45 14.45 -6.65
C LEU A 88 -9.88 14.92 -8.06
N GLN A 89 -10.16 13.98 -8.96
CA GLN A 89 -10.65 14.32 -10.31
C GLN A 89 -12.04 14.95 -10.29
N ALA A 90 -12.94 14.45 -9.43
CA ALA A 90 -14.27 15.01 -9.25
C ALA A 90 -14.19 16.45 -8.71
N LEU A 91 -13.41 16.67 -7.66
CA LEU A 91 -13.22 17.98 -7.05
C LEU A 91 -12.66 19.00 -8.04
N HIS A 92 -11.64 18.61 -8.82
CA HIS A 92 -11.06 19.48 -9.84
C HIS A 92 -12.05 19.86 -10.96
N SER A 93 -12.98 18.95 -11.29
CA SER A 93 -14.03 19.22 -12.29
C SER A 93 -15.10 20.18 -11.78
N GLU A 94 -15.30 20.25 -10.47
CA GLU A 94 -16.23 21.20 -9.83
C GLU A 94 -15.59 22.60 -9.69
N GLU A 95 -14.27 22.69 -9.52
CA GLU A 95 -13.54 23.96 -9.36
C GLU A 95 -13.35 24.77 -10.65
N VAL A 96 -13.33 24.12 -11.83
CA VAL A 96 -13.16 24.79 -13.12
C VAL A 96 -14.47 24.68 -13.91
N PRO A 97 -15.35 25.70 -13.90
CA PRO A 97 -16.55 25.69 -14.73
C PRO A 97 -16.11 25.72 -16.20
N SER A 98 -16.53 24.70 -16.96
CA SER A 98 -16.35 24.59 -18.41
C SER A 98 -17.00 25.72 -19.18
#